data_AF-A0A8J7PNC1-F1
#
_entry.id   AF-A0A8J7PNC1-F1
#
_cell.length_a   1.000
_cell.length_b   1.000
_cell.length_c   1.000
_cell.angle_alpha   90.00
_cell.angle_beta   90.00
_cell.angle_gamma   90.00
#
_symmetry.space_group_name_H-M   'P 1'
#
loop_
_entity.id
_entity.type
_entity.pdbx_description
1 polymer ?
#
loop_
_entity_poly.entity_id
_entity_poly.type
_entity_poly.pdbx_seq_one_letter_code
_entity_poly.pdbx_strand_id
1 'polypeptide(L)'
;MSPIYQQAGLSLARNASNDPHMVSALQEDLRALGYLRGMIDGSFGAGTESAVRALQFDLLNNHGTSREADGEAPVAMTDFNQAGGVPQVTAVNGVVDQALAGCIAALLADTRVAKLPNAADPAGENAKVAAAIAQLYNGIAPSPFMLAIFRQESGVRHFCVPAGGNADDYIVVGLDHAEAANADAITSRGYGVGQYTLFHHPPSAAEVNDLMRDPAQNVRHAYAELRDKFDHFVAGTADRAEDRSAEHPLLPLRLCKYAPRDARYLADCRNCALAARKVNIVPGMPCCEGSASSYHVDQYYATATYHGVPDRADFACDWPYAVRRYNGAGQDSYHYQTRVLLNLLKD
;
A
#
# COMPACT_ATOMS: atom_id res chain seq x y z
N MET A 1 -24.92 -10.53 12.54
CA MET A 1 -26.19 -9.82 12.23
C MET A 1 -26.25 -9.69 10.72
N SER A 2 -27.43 -9.83 10.12
CA SER A 2 -27.59 -9.59 8.68
C SER A 2 -27.40 -8.10 8.35
N PRO A 3 -26.75 -7.74 7.23
CA PRO A 3 -26.63 -6.35 6.81
C PRO A 3 -27.99 -5.71 6.61
N ILE A 4 -28.14 -4.42 6.95
CA ILE A 4 -29.42 -3.70 6.86
C ILE A 4 -29.94 -3.59 5.41
N TYR A 5 -29.04 -3.66 4.43
CA TYR A 5 -29.37 -3.64 3.02
C TYR A 5 -29.78 -5.03 2.50
N GLN A 6 -29.62 -6.11 3.27
CA GLN A 6 -30.04 -7.47 2.87
C GLN A 6 -31.57 -7.62 2.94
N GLN A 7 -32.27 -7.09 1.95
CA GLN A 7 -33.73 -7.10 1.87
C GLN A 7 -34.25 -7.44 0.46
N ALA A 8 -35.52 -7.84 0.40
CA ALA A 8 -36.18 -8.16 -0.86
C ALA A 8 -36.24 -6.93 -1.77
N GLY A 9 -35.89 -7.12 -3.05
CA GLY A 9 -35.90 -6.04 -4.04
C GLY A 9 -34.73 -5.05 -3.93
N LEU A 10 -33.69 -5.36 -3.14
CA LEU A 10 -32.47 -4.54 -3.10
C LEU A 10 -31.88 -4.37 -4.50
N SER A 11 -31.52 -3.13 -4.83
CA SER A 11 -30.65 -2.80 -5.95
C SER A 11 -29.92 -1.50 -5.61
N LEU A 12 -28.63 -1.61 -5.28
CA LEU A 12 -27.75 -0.46 -5.12
C LEU A 12 -26.79 -0.40 -6.31
N ALA A 13 -26.69 0.76 -6.94
CA ALA A 13 -25.84 0.96 -8.10
C ALA A 13 -25.40 2.41 -8.25
N ARG A 14 -24.30 2.62 -8.98
CA ARG A 14 -23.86 3.98 -9.33
C ARG A 14 -24.89 4.65 -10.24
N ASN A 15 -25.08 5.95 -10.06
CA ASN A 15 -26.06 6.77 -10.79
C ASN A 15 -27.54 6.37 -10.55
N ALA A 16 -27.83 5.50 -9.60
CA ALA A 16 -29.18 5.22 -9.12
C ALA A 16 -29.53 6.08 -7.89
N SER A 17 -30.83 6.20 -7.60
CA SER A 17 -31.30 6.77 -6.33
C SER A 17 -31.16 5.73 -5.23
N ASN A 18 -30.09 5.81 -4.45
CA ASN A 18 -29.81 4.90 -3.34
C ASN A 18 -30.17 5.57 -2.01
N ASP A 19 -30.58 4.77 -1.01
CA ASP A 19 -30.66 5.22 0.38
C ASP A 19 -29.23 5.39 0.94
N PRO A 20 -28.81 6.61 1.34
CA PRO A 20 -27.47 6.84 1.85
C PRO A 20 -27.09 5.97 3.05
N HIS A 21 -28.05 5.62 3.92
CA HIS A 21 -27.78 4.75 5.07
C HIS A 21 -27.43 3.32 4.65
N MET A 22 -28.09 2.80 3.62
CA MET A 22 -27.78 1.48 3.06
C MET A 22 -26.41 1.48 2.39
N VAL A 23 -26.06 2.57 1.70
CA VAL A 23 -24.76 2.72 1.06
C VAL A 23 -23.65 2.83 2.10
N SER A 24 -23.82 3.60 3.18
CA SER A 24 -22.82 3.66 4.26
C SER A 24 -22.59 2.30 4.89
N ALA A 25 -23.64 1.53 5.17
CA ALA A 25 -23.51 0.18 5.71
C ALA A 25 -22.78 -0.77 4.73
N LEU A 26 -23.09 -0.70 3.44
CA LEU A 26 -22.35 -1.44 2.41
C LEU A 26 -20.88 -1.02 2.36
N GLN A 27 -20.59 0.28 2.42
CA GLN A 27 -19.24 0.80 2.41
C GLN A 27 -18.44 0.32 3.64
N GLU A 28 -19.04 0.32 4.83
CA GLU A 28 -18.44 -0.25 6.05
C GLU A 28 -18.11 -1.74 5.90
N ASP A 29 -19.04 -2.53 5.36
CA ASP A 29 -18.84 -3.96 5.13
C ASP A 29 -17.74 -4.21 4.08
N LEU A 30 -17.69 -3.41 3.01
CA LEU A 30 -16.62 -3.47 2.00
C LEU A 30 -15.27 -2.98 2.53
N ARG A 31 -15.23 -2.05 3.50
CA ARG A 31 -14.00 -1.68 4.23
C ARG A 31 -13.52 -2.83 5.08
N ALA A 32 -14.41 -3.42 5.89
CA ALA A 32 -14.09 -4.54 6.76
C ALA A 32 -13.59 -5.76 5.99
N LEU A 33 -14.12 -6.00 4.78
CA LEU A 33 -13.70 -7.08 3.89
C LEU A 33 -12.49 -6.71 3.00
N GLY A 34 -11.96 -5.49 3.06
CA GLY A 34 -10.76 -5.11 2.30
C GLY A 34 -10.95 -4.93 0.79
N TYR A 35 -12.16 -4.54 0.36
CA TYR A 35 -12.48 -4.19 -1.03
C TYR A 35 -12.57 -2.68 -1.26
N LEU A 36 -13.00 -1.92 -0.25
CA LEU A 36 -13.08 -0.46 -0.36
C LEU A 36 -11.77 0.18 0.11
N ARG A 37 -11.15 1.00 -0.75
CA ARG A 37 -9.90 1.71 -0.43
C ARG A 37 -10.08 2.74 0.69
N GLY A 38 -11.25 3.36 0.74
CA GLY A 38 -11.64 4.34 1.75
C GLY A 38 -12.91 5.08 1.35
N MET A 39 -13.28 6.09 2.15
CA MET A 39 -14.51 6.88 2.04
C MET A 39 -15.78 6.10 2.41
N ILE A 40 -16.30 6.37 3.61
CA ILE A 40 -17.64 5.97 4.03
C ILE A 40 -18.49 7.25 4.11
N ASP A 41 -19.20 7.56 3.03
CA ASP A 41 -19.91 8.84 2.82
C ASP A 41 -21.39 8.66 2.44
N GLY A 42 -21.87 7.41 2.33
CA GLY A 42 -23.24 7.11 1.93
C GLY A 42 -23.54 7.35 0.45
N SER A 43 -22.52 7.63 -0.37
CA SER A 43 -22.66 7.88 -1.80
C SER A 43 -22.12 6.71 -2.63
N PHE A 44 -22.96 6.13 -3.49
CA PHE A 44 -22.55 5.03 -4.36
C PHE A 44 -21.79 5.58 -5.59
N GLY A 45 -20.55 6.00 -5.35
CA GLY A 45 -19.65 6.57 -6.36
C GLY A 45 -18.78 5.52 -7.07
N ALA A 46 -17.81 6.01 -7.84
CA ALA A 46 -16.87 5.17 -8.60
C ALA A 46 -16.05 4.23 -7.69
N GLY A 47 -15.66 4.70 -6.49
CA GLY A 47 -14.92 3.87 -5.54
C GLY A 47 -15.76 2.70 -4.99
N THR A 48 -17.02 2.96 -4.63
CA THR A 48 -17.95 1.91 -4.19
C THR A 48 -18.27 0.92 -5.30
N GLU A 49 -18.51 1.40 -6.52
CA GLU A 49 -18.70 0.55 -7.70
C GLU A 49 -17.48 -0.34 -7.95
N SER A 50 -16.27 0.22 -7.93
CA SER A 50 -15.03 -0.54 -8.10
C SER A 50 -14.86 -1.62 -7.02
N ALA A 51 -15.15 -1.30 -5.76
CA ALA A 51 -15.10 -2.26 -4.64
C ALA A 51 -16.12 -3.40 -4.81
N VAL A 52 -17.35 -3.09 -5.23
CA VAL A 52 -18.39 -4.09 -5.52
C VAL A 52 -17.97 -5.00 -6.67
N ARG A 53 -17.43 -4.44 -7.75
CA ARG A 53 -16.95 -5.21 -8.89
C ARG A 53 -15.78 -6.13 -8.51
N ALA A 54 -14.86 -5.64 -7.69
CA ALA A 54 -13.75 -6.45 -7.19
C ALA A 54 -14.22 -7.62 -6.31
N LEU A 55 -15.19 -7.40 -5.43
CA LEU A 55 -15.80 -8.49 -4.66
C LEU A 55 -16.50 -9.51 -5.56
N GLN A 56 -17.30 -9.05 -6.53
CA GLN A 56 -17.94 -9.94 -7.51
C GLN A 56 -16.92 -10.76 -8.28
N PHE A 57 -15.79 -10.15 -8.68
CA PHE A 57 -14.70 -10.84 -9.35
C PHE A 57 -14.11 -11.93 -8.46
N ASP A 58 -13.82 -11.64 -7.19
CA ASP A 58 -13.25 -12.62 -6.26
C ASP A 58 -14.22 -13.77 -5.95
N LEU A 59 -15.52 -13.47 -5.78
CA LEU A 59 -16.57 -14.49 -5.64
C LEU A 59 -16.66 -15.45 -6.84
N LEU A 60 -16.17 -15.03 -8.00
CA LEU A 60 -16.15 -15.84 -9.22
C LEU A 60 -14.81 -16.55 -9.45
N ASN A 61 -13.69 -15.98 -9.01
CA ASN A 61 -12.35 -16.37 -9.50
C ASN A 61 -11.29 -16.60 -8.42
N ASN A 62 -11.52 -16.16 -7.17
CA ASN A 62 -10.48 -16.23 -6.14
C ASN A 62 -10.62 -17.54 -5.33
N HIS A 63 -9.69 -18.46 -5.60
CA HIS A 63 -9.58 -19.78 -4.97
C HIS A 63 -8.71 -19.81 -3.70
N GLY A 64 -8.35 -18.64 -3.16
CA GLY A 64 -7.51 -18.51 -1.96
C GLY A 64 -6.01 -18.60 -2.22
N THR A 65 -5.57 -18.69 -3.49
CA THR A 65 -4.15 -18.88 -3.81
C THR A 65 -3.33 -17.61 -3.77
N SER A 66 -2.10 -17.71 -3.26
CA SER A 66 -1.14 -16.61 -3.37
C SER A 66 -0.27 -16.73 -4.63
N ARG A 67 0.26 -15.59 -5.06
CA ARG A 67 1.29 -15.49 -6.11
C ARG A 67 2.71 -15.38 -5.55
N GLU A 68 2.84 -15.15 -4.26
CA GLU A 68 4.10 -14.88 -3.57
C GLU A 68 4.25 -15.76 -2.31
N ALA A 69 5.31 -15.54 -1.54
CA ALA A 69 5.71 -16.39 -0.42
C ALA A 69 4.93 -16.16 0.90
N ASP A 70 3.86 -15.36 0.89
CA ASP A 70 3.00 -15.08 2.05
C ASP A 70 1.99 -16.20 2.36
N GLY A 71 1.82 -17.16 1.44
CA GLY A 71 1.02 -18.37 1.66
C GLY A 71 -0.45 -18.23 1.28
N GLU A 72 -1.18 -19.33 1.39
CA GLU A 72 -2.58 -19.41 0.94
C GLU A 72 -3.53 -18.73 1.92
N ALA A 73 -4.61 -18.13 1.40
CA ALA A 73 -5.66 -17.55 2.21
C ALA A 73 -6.40 -18.60 3.05
N PRO A 74 -6.99 -18.23 4.20
CA PRO A 74 -7.73 -19.17 5.06
C PRO A 74 -8.95 -19.83 4.40
N VAL A 75 -9.49 -19.20 3.35
CA VAL A 75 -10.68 -19.62 2.61
C VAL A 75 -10.57 -19.17 1.15
N ALA A 76 -11.24 -19.87 0.25
CA ALA A 76 -11.49 -19.39 -1.09
C ALA A 76 -12.70 -18.45 -1.09
N MET A 77 -12.60 -17.30 -1.78
CA MET A 77 -13.75 -16.41 -1.92
C MET A 77 -14.88 -17.05 -2.74
N THR A 78 -14.54 -17.95 -3.67
CA THR A 78 -15.52 -18.73 -4.44
C THR A 78 -16.44 -19.61 -3.57
N ASP A 79 -16.02 -19.97 -2.35
CA ASP A 79 -16.84 -20.77 -1.42
C ASP A 79 -18.07 -19.99 -0.92
N PHE A 80 -18.03 -18.67 -0.98
CA PHE A 80 -19.11 -17.78 -0.52
C PHE A 80 -20.10 -17.41 -1.63
N ASN A 81 -19.87 -17.85 -2.86
CA ASN A 81 -20.75 -17.57 -4.00
C ASN A 81 -21.85 -18.63 -4.18
N GLN A 82 -22.49 -19.08 -3.10
CA GLN A 82 -23.46 -20.16 -3.16
C GLN A 82 -24.55 -20.00 -2.08
N ALA A 83 -25.81 -20.28 -2.45
CA ALA A 83 -26.88 -20.52 -1.49
C ALA A 83 -27.60 -21.81 -1.87
N GLY A 84 -27.53 -22.83 -1.01
CA GLY A 84 -28.10 -24.15 -1.30
C GLY A 84 -27.54 -24.83 -2.56
N GLY A 85 -26.26 -24.57 -2.88
CA GLY A 85 -25.60 -25.10 -4.08
C GLY A 85 -25.90 -24.32 -5.38
N VAL A 86 -26.66 -23.21 -5.30
CA VAL A 86 -26.94 -22.35 -6.45
C VAL A 86 -26.02 -21.12 -6.43
N PRO A 87 -25.27 -20.85 -7.52
CA PRO A 87 -24.46 -19.64 -7.65
C PRO A 87 -25.30 -18.37 -7.46
N GLN A 88 -24.81 -17.44 -6.65
CA GLN A 88 -25.53 -16.19 -6.34
C GLN A 88 -25.09 -15.06 -7.28
N VAL A 89 -23.80 -14.92 -7.51
CA VAL A 89 -23.16 -13.98 -8.42
C VAL A 89 -22.72 -14.75 -9.66
N THR A 90 -23.14 -14.27 -10.84
CA THR A 90 -22.84 -14.89 -12.13
C THR A 90 -22.10 -13.96 -13.09
N ALA A 91 -21.98 -12.68 -12.75
CA ALA A 91 -21.29 -11.68 -13.56
C ALA A 91 -20.76 -10.52 -12.70
N VAL A 92 -19.74 -9.82 -13.20
CA VAL A 92 -19.19 -8.60 -12.60
C VAL A 92 -19.89 -7.37 -13.21
N ASN A 93 -20.89 -6.84 -12.51
CA ASN A 93 -21.76 -5.77 -13.01
C ASN A 93 -21.77 -4.50 -12.15
N GLY A 94 -21.16 -4.51 -10.95
CA GLY A 94 -21.12 -3.35 -10.05
C GLY A 94 -22.44 -3.03 -9.33
N VAL A 95 -23.44 -3.91 -9.43
CA VAL A 95 -24.74 -3.77 -8.77
C VAL A 95 -24.78 -4.66 -7.52
N VAL A 96 -25.29 -4.12 -6.42
CA VAL A 96 -25.58 -4.90 -5.21
C VAL A 96 -27.06 -5.23 -5.16
N ASP A 97 -27.37 -6.48 -5.47
CA ASP A 97 -28.70 -7.06 -5.34
C ASP A 97 -28.81 -7.93 -4.07
N GLN A 98 -29.98 -8.53 -3.86
CA GLN A 98 -30.22 -9.40 -2.71
C GLN A 98 -29.27 -10.61 -2.66
N ALA A 99 -28.84 -11.13 -3.82
CA ALA A 99 -27.97 -12.29 -3.91
C ALA A 99 -26.55 -11.94 -3.45
N LEU A 100 -25.98 -10.85 -3.97
CA LEU A 100 -24.67 -10.35 -3.52
C LEU A 100 -24.70 -9.93 -2.05
N ALA A 101 -25.78 -9.30 -1.57
CA ALA A 101 -25.93 -8.99 -0.15
C ALA A 101 -25.91 -10.25 0.73
N GLY A 102 -26.45 -11.38 0.23
CA GLY A 102 -26.34 -12.68 0.88
C GLY A 102 -24.91 -13.20 0.96
N CYS A 103 -24.13 -13.09 -0.12
CA CYS A 103 -22.70 -13.43 -0.12
C CYS A 103 -21.91 -12.59 0.89
N ILE A 104 -22.15 -11.27 0.93
CA ILE A 104 -21.50 -10.38 1.91
C ILE A 104 -21.88 -10.78 3.34
N ALA A 105 -23.15 -11.07 3.61
CA ALA A 105 -23.58 -11.53 4.93
C ALA A 105 -22.89 -12.84 5.36
N ALA A 106 -22.70 -13.79 4.43
CA ALA A 106 -21.99 -15.04 4.69
C ALA A 106 -20.50 -14.80 5.00
N LEU A 107 -19.83 -13.93 4.22
CA LEU A 107 -18.44 -13.54 4.47
C LEU A 107 -18.28 -12.90 5.85
N LEU A 108 -19.14 -11.95 6.23
CA LEU A 108 -19.07 -11.25 7.50
C LEU A 108 -19.37 -12.16 8.72
N ALA A 109 -20.06 -13.27 8.51
CA ALA A 109 -20.42 -14.23 9.54
C ALA A 109 -19.36 -15.35 9.74
N ASP A 110 -18.54 -15.63 8.73
CA ASP A 110 -17.52 -16.66 8.80
C ASP A 110 -16.29 -16.17 9.57
N THR A 111 -15.98 -16.84 10.68
CA THR A 111 -14.87 -16.48 11.57
C THR A 111 -13.49 -16.67 10.94
N ARG A 112 -13.39 -17.39 9.81
CA ARG A 112 -12.14 -17.56 9.05
C ARG A 112 -11.85 -16.35 8.17
N VAL A 113 -12.85 -15.53 7.86
CA VAL A 113 -12.70 -14.27 7.15
C VAL A 113 -12.35 -13.18 8.17
N ALA A 114 -11.07 -12.89 8.32
CA ALA A 114 -10.63 -11.84 9.23
C ALA A 114 -11.02 -10.46 8.69
N LYS A 115 -11.64 -9.63 9.55
CA LYS A 115 -12.03 -8.26 9.21
C LYS A 115 -10.86 -7.32 9.43
N LEU A 116 -10.69 -6.38 8.50
CA LEU A 116 -9.70 -5.32 8.64
C LEU A 116 -10.00 -4.47 9.89
N PRO A 117 -8.96 -4.03 10.63
CA PRO A 117 -9.15 -3.27 11.84
C PRO A 117 -9.57 -1.82 11.55
N ASN A 118 -10.42 -1.28 12.42
CA ASN A 118 -10.63 0.14 12.60
C ASN A 118 -10.16 0.59 13.99
N ALA A 119 -10.13 1.90 14.21
CA ALA A 119 -9.71 2.49 15.47
C ALA A 119 -10.79 3.42 16.04
N ALA A 120 -11.10 3.28 17.33
CA ALA A 120 -12.02 4.20 18.02
C ALA A 120 -11.44 5.61 18.17
N ASP A 121 -10.10 5.72 18.27
CA ASP A 121 -9.36 6.98 18.21
C ASP A 121 -8.24 6.88 17.14
N PRO A 122 -8.57 7.04 15.85
CA PRO A 122 -7.58 6.93 14.78
C PRO A 122 -6.47 7.96 14.89
N ALA A 123 -6.76 9.16 15.42
CA ALA A 123 -5.76 10.21 15.59
C ALA A 123 -4.73 9.81 16.66
N GLY A 124 -5.20 9.28 17.80
CA GLY A 124 -4.33 8.73 18.84
C GLY A 124 -3.50 7.53 18.37
N GLU A 125 -4.10 6.60 17.63
CA GLU A 125 -3.37 5.47 17.04
C GLU A 125 -2.32 5.93 16.02
N ASN A 126 -2.63 6.92 15.18
CA ASN A 126 -1.69 7.51 14.25
C ASN A 126 -0.52 8.22 14.96
N ALA A 127 -0.73 8.80 16.15
CA ALA A 127 0.36 9.37 16.93
C ALA A 127 1.41 8.33 17.37
N LYS A 128 1.02 7.05 17.51
CA LYS A 128 1.95 5.95 17.81
C LYS A 128 2.95 5.70 16.70
N VAL A 129 2.61 6.00 15.43
CA VAL A 129 3.54 5.93 14.30
C VAL A 129 4.74 6.84 14.56
N ALA A 130 4.50 8.10 14.92
CA ALA A 130 5.57 9.06 15.21
C ALA A 130 6.42 8.62 16.40
N ALA A 131 5.79 8.10 17.47
CA ALA A 131 6.51 7.55 18.62
C ALA A 131 7.37 6.34 18.23
N ALA A 132 6.86 5.43 17.40
CA ALA A 132 7.61 4.26 16.93
C ALA A 132 8.82 4.65 16.06
N ILE A 133 8.65 5.62 15.15
CA ILE A 133 9.75 6.18 14.35
C ILE A 133 10.84 6.76 15.28
N ALA A 134 10.44 7.49 16.32
CA ALA A 134 11.39 8.06 17.29
C ALA A 134 12.14 6.99 18.10
N GLN A 135 11.49 5.85 18.40
CA GLN A 135 12.11 4.73 19.12
C GLN A 135 13.08 3.92 18.24
N LEU A 136 12.83 3.82 16.94
CA LEU A 136 13.68 3.10 15.98
C LEU A 136 14.79 3.96 15.38
N TYR A 137 14.87 5.22 15.82
CA TYR A 137 15.89 6.16 15.38
C TYR A 137 17.28 5.55 15.48
N ASN A 138 18.08 5.73 14.42
CA ASN A 138 19.49 5.30 14.28
C ASN A 138 19.81 3.78 14.29
N GLY A 139 18.80 2.90 14.34
CA GLY A 139 19.03 1.46 14.50
C GLY A 139 19.10 0.66 13.19
N ILE A 140 17.95 0.50 12.54
CA ILE A 140 17.74 -0.52 11.48
C ILE A 140 17.94 0.09 10.09
N ALA A 141 17.26 1.20 9.83
CA ALA A 141 17.29 1.94 8.57
C ALA A 141 17.15 3.44 8.87
N PRO A 142 17.44 4.35 7.91
CA PRO A 142 17.44 5.77 8.21
C PRO A 142 16.03 6.33 8.37
N SER A 143 15.72 6.87 9.55
CA SER A 143 14.38 7.38 9.88
C SER A 143 13.86 8.48 8.94
N PRO A 144 14.69 9.42 8.42
CA PRO A 144 14.18 10.40 7.47
C PRO A 144 13.77 9.77 6.13
N PHE A 145 14.45 8.72 5.66
CA PHE A 145 14.03 7.99 4.48
C PHE A 145 12.72 7.23 4.73
N MET A 146 12.57 6.61 5.89
CA MET A 146 11.32 5.95 6.28
C MET A 146 10.15 6.95 6.37
N LEU A 147 10.37 8.14 6.95
CA LEU A 147 9.35 9.19 6.97
C LEU A 147 8.98 9.66 5.56
N ALA A 148 9.98 9.81 4.67
CA ALA A 148 9.76 10.18 3.28
C ALA A 148 8.98 9.12 2.48
N ILE A 149 9.21 7.83 2.78
CA ILE A 149 8.44 6.68 2.29
C ILE A 149 7.01 6.75 2.83
N PHE A 150 6.80 6.83 4.15
CA PHE A 150 5.45 6.87 4.74
C PHE A 150 4.61 8.06 4.28
N ARG A 151 5.23 9.22 4.02
CA ARG A 151 4.56 10.37 3.40
C ARG A 151 3.97 10.03 2.04
N GLN A 152 4.67 9.20 1.26
CA GLN A 152 4.23 8.74 -0.05
C GLN A 152 3.22 7.61 0.02
N GLU A 153 3.46 6.63 0.88
CA GLU A 153 2.63 5.42 1.01
C GLU A 153 1.24 5.71 1.59
N SER A 154 1.18 6.50 2.65
CA SER A 154 -0.03 6.62 3.47
C SER A 154 -0.33 8.04 3.95
N GLY A 155 0.54 9.01 3.62
CA GLY A 155 0.51 10.33 4.23
C GLY A 155 0.86 10.28 5.73
N VAL A 156 1.70 9.32 6.13
CA VAL A 156 2.09 9.06 7.53
C VAL A 156 0.90 8.66 8.41
N ARG A 157 -0.05 7.89 7.85
CA ARG A 157 -1.24 7.42 8.57
C ARG A 157 -1.30 5.91 8.57
N HIS A 158 -1.61 5.33 9.72
CA HIS A 158 -1.93 3.92 9.84
C HIS A 158 -3.44 3.68 9.72
N PHE A 159 -4.26 4.53 10.35
CA PHE A 159 -5.72 4.53 10.22
C PHE A 159 -6.24 5.78 9.50
N CYS A 160 -7.32 5.64 8.74
CA CYS A 160 -8.09 6.76 8.23
C CYS A 160 -8.65 7.59 9.40
N VAL A 161 -8.70 8.91 9.24
CA VAL A 161 -9.26 9.82 10.24
C VAL A 161 -10.56 10.39 9.68
N PRO A 162 -11.71 10.14 10.33
CA PRO A 162 -13.00 10.68 9.90
C PRO A 162 -12.97 12.20 9.77
N ALA A 163 -13.53 12.72 8.68
CA ALA A 163 -13.59 14.16 8.42
C ALA A 163 -14.65 14.49 7.35
N GLY A 164 -15.39 15.58 7.54
CA GLY A 164 -16.20 16.20 6.48
C GLY A 164 -17.15 15.25 5.74
N GLY A 165 -18.04 14.55 6.45
CA GLY A 165 -18.99 13.61 5.87
C GLY A 165 -18.42 12.23 5.54
N ASN A 166 -17.10 12.05 5.64
CA ASN A 166 -16.46 10.73 5.58
C ASN A 166 -16.28 10.16 7.00
N ALA A 167 -16.91 9.03 7.27
CA ALA A 167 -16.87 8.32 8.56
C ALA A 167 -15.75 7.26 8.66
N ASP A 168 -14.89 7.13 7.65
CA ASP A 168 -13.87 6.07 7.57
C ASP A 168 -12.78 6.17 8.64
N ASP A 169 -12.76 5.19 9.54
CA ASP A 169 -11.83 5.00 10.65
C ASP A 169 -11.00 3.70 10.53
N TYR A 170 -11.11 3.00 9.40
CA TYR A 170 -10.40 1.76 9.13
C TYR A 170 -8.93 1.99 8.78
N ILE A 171 -8.12 0.94 8.87
CA ILE A 171 -6.71 0.94 8.45
C ILE A 171 -6.57 1.49 7.01
N VAL A 172 -5.50 2.25 6.74
CA VAL A 172 -5.18 2.71 5.38
C VAL A 172 -4.86 1.51 4.49
N VAL A 173 -5.55 1.41 3.36
CA VAL A 173 -5.38 0.29 2.40
C VAL A 173 -4.93 0.83 1.03
N GLY A 174 -3.93 0.17 0.45
CA GLY A 174 -3.56 0.25 -0.95
C GLY A 174 -4.10 -0.96 -1.70
N LEU A 175 -4.63 -0.76 -2.91
CA LEU A 175 -5.19 -1.81 -3.75
C LEU A 175 -4.51 -1.75 -5.12
N ASP A 176 -3.80 -2.81 -5.49
CA ASP A 176 -3.25 -2.96 -6.83
C ASP A 176 -4.21 -3.79 -7.67
N HIS A 177 -4.43 -3.35 -8.92
CA HIS A 177 -5.33 -4.02 -9.86
C HIS A 177 -4.57 -4.67 -11.00
N ALA A 178 -5.11 -5.76 -11.54
CA ALA A 178 -4.52 -6.40 -12.71
C ALA A 178 -4.62 -5.50 -13.97
N GLU A 179 -3.68 -5.68 -14.89
CA GLU A 179 -3.72 -5.03 -16.19
C GLU A 179 -4.92 -5.50 -17.05
N ALA A 180 -5.19 -4.73 -18.11
CA ALA A 180 -6.38 -4.60 -18.97
C ALA A 180 -7.33 -5.81 -19.22
N ALA A 181 -6.91 -7.06 -19.03
CA ALA A 181 -7.77 -8.23 -19.19
C ALA A 181 -8.68 -8.51 -17.98
N ASN A 182 -8.28 -8.13 -16.76
CA ASN A 182 -9.02 -8.39 -15.52
C ASN A 182 -9.05 -7.15 -14.61
N ALA A 183 -9.48 -6.00 -15.14
CA ALA A 183 -9.39 -4.71 -14.43
C ALA A 183 -10.08 -4.68 -13.04
N ASP A 184 -11.04 -5.57 -12.79
CA ASP A 184 -11.73 -5.68 -11.50
C ASP A 184 -10.95 -6.50 -10.45
N ALA A 185 -9.94 -7.28 -10.88
CA ALA A 185 -9.16 -8.12 -9.98
C ALA A 185 -8.20 -7.26 -9.14
N ILE A 186 -8.27 -7.39 -7.81
CA ILE A 186 -7.26 -6.86 -6.90
C ILE A 186 -6.15 -7.90 -6.76
N THR A 187 -4.94 -7.57 -7.22
CA THR A 187 -3.79 -8.49 -7.24
C THR A 187 -2.93 -8.43 -6.00
N SER A 188 -2.98 -7.32 -5.26
CA SER A 188 -2.25 -7.13 -4.01
C SER A 188 -2.97 -6.11 -3.13
N ARG A 189 -2.76 -6.21 -1.81
CA ARG A 189 -3.32 -5.26 -0.83
C ARG A 189 -2.25 -4.82 0.15
N GLY A 190 -1.97 -3.52 0.20
CA GLY A 190 -1.06 -2.89 1.15
C GLY A 190 -1.79 -2.39 2.40
N TYR A 191 -1.24 -2.63 3.59
CA TYR A 191 -1.90 -2.32 4.86
C TYR A 191 -1.07 -1.38 5.75
N GLY A 192 -1.73 -0.33 6.24
CA GLY A 192 -1.22 0.57 7.25
C GLY A 192 -0.16 1.56 6.75
N VAL A 193 0.57 2.15 7.68
CA VAL A 193 1.50 3.26 7.39
C VAL A 193 2.61 2.91 6.42
N GLY A 194 3.16 1.69 6.53
CA GLY A 194 4.23 1.18 5.68
C GLY A 194 3.74 0.43 4.43
N GLN A 195 2.42 0.29 4.26
CA GLN A 195 1.78 -0.49 3.19
C GLN A 195 2.37 -1.91 3.09
N TYR A 196 2.33 -2.66 4.20
CA TYR A 196 2.72 -4.07 4.18
C TYR A 196 1.80 -4.84 3.22
N THR A 197 2.36 -5.51 2.22
CA THR A 197 1.58 -6.08 1.11
C THR A 197 1.33 -7.56 1.28
N LEU A 198 0.08 -7.97 1.08
CA LEU A 198 -0.33 -9.37 0.88
C LEU A 198 -0.82 -9.59 -0.56
N PHE A 199 -0.53 -10.77 -1.09
CA PHE A 199 -0.82 -11.23 -2.45
C PHE A 199 -1.90 -12.33 -2.48
N HIS A 200 -2.42 -12.74 -1.32
CA HIS A 200 -3.65 -13.51 -1.18
C HIS A 200 -4.78 -12.68 -0.56
N HIS A 201 -6.00 -13.21 -0.65
CA HIS A 201 -7.16 -12.62 0.00
C HIS A 201 -8.22 -13.70 0.32
N PRO A 202 -8.83 -13.70 1.53
CA PRO A 202 -8.65 -12.74 2.62
C PRO A 202 -7.36 -12.94 3.43
N PRO A 203 -6.92 -11.94 4.23
CA PRO A 203 -5.85 -12.13 5.20
C PRO A 203 -6.28 -13.10 6.31
N SER A 204 -5.32 -13.80 6.89
CA SER A 204 -5.52 -14.61 8.09
C SER A 204 -5.70 -13.73 9.34
N ALA A 205 -6.29 -14.31 10.39
CA ALA A 205 -6.42 -13.63 11.68
C ALA A 205 -5.04 -13.28 12.29
N ALA A 206 -4.02 -14.13 12.07
CA ALA A 206 -2.66 -13.87 12.52
C ALA A 206 -2.08 -12.64 11.82
N GLU A 207 -2.20 -12.55 10.50
CA GLU A 207 -1.72 -11.39 9.73
C GLU A 207 -2.43 -10.10 10.13
N VAL A 208 -3.74 -10.14 10.34
CA VAL A 208 -4.46 -8.96 10.84
C VAL A 208 -3.91 -8.53 12.21
N ASN A 209 -3.71 -9.48 13.13
CA ASN A 209 -3.23 -9.17 14.48
C ASN A 209 -1.78 -8.69 14.49
N ASP A 210 -0.91 -9.33 13.72
CA ASP A 210 0.53 -9.12 13.77
C ASP A 210 1.00 -8.00 12.82
N LEU A 211 0.25 -7.68 11.77
CA LEU A 211 0.70 -6.73 10.74
C LEU A 211 -0.16 -5.46 10.67
N MET A 212 -1.42 -5.54 11.09
CA MET A 212 -2.42 -4.50 10.85
C MET A 212 -2.96 -3.82 12.11
N ARG A 213 -2.97 -4.47 13.28
CA ARG A 213 -3.56 -3.87 14.48
C ARG A 213 -2.66 -2.87 15.18
N ASP A 214 -1.36 -3.13 15.26
CA ASP A 214 -0.39 -2.27 15.96
C ASP A 214 0.37 -1.38 14.96
N PRO A 215 0.15 -0.04 14.97
CA PRO A 215 0.91 0.87 14.14
C PRO A 215 2.43 0.77 14.35
N ALA A 216 2.89 0.53 15.58
CA ALA A 216 4.31 0.45 15.88
C ALA A 216 4.96 -0.81 15.28
N GLN A 217 4.23 -1.92 15.24
CA GLN A 217 4.68 -3.15 14.58
C GLN A 217 4.77 -2.96 13.07
N ASN A 218 3.76 -2.35 12.45
CA ASN A 218 3.78 -2.04 11.02
C ASN A 218 4.98 -1.12 10.66
N VAL A 219 5.29 -0.13 11.49
CA VAL A 219 6.52 0.67 11.35
C VAL A 219 7.78 -0.19 11.44
N ARG A 220 7.89 -1.08 12.45
CA ARG A 220 9.04 -1.99 12.60
C ARG A 220 9.26 -2.87 11.35
N HIS A 221 8.18 -3.41 10.78
CA HIS A 221 8.24 -4.19 9.55
C HIS A 221 8.78 -3.37 8.38
N ALA A 222 8.29 -2.13 8.19
CA ALA A 222 8.77 -1.28 7.12
C ALA A 222 10.26 -0.91 7.26
N TYR A 223 10.75 -0.70 8.48
CA TYR A 223 12.19 -0.51 8.73
C TYR A 223 13.01 -1.75 8.38
N ALA A 224 12.53 -2.94 8.79
CA ALA A 224 13.16 -4.21 8.47
C ALA A 224 13.18 -4.46 6.95
N GLU A 225 12.10 -4.10 6.25
CA GLU A 225 11.99 -4.22 4.80
C GLU A 225 13.02 -3.34 4.10
N LEU A 226 13.12 -2.04 4.44
CA LEU A 226 14.14 -1.18 3.82
C LEU A 226 15.56 -1.68 4.11
N ARG A 227 15.78 -2.24 5.31
CA ARG A 227 17.06 -2.86 5.66
C ARG A 227 17.35 -4.09 4.82
N ASP A 228 16.38 -4.97 4.63
CA ASP A 228 16.50 -6.14 3.75
C ASP A 228 16.79 -5.70 2.30
N LYS A 229 16.11 -4.67 1.79
CA LYS A 229 16.42 -4.13 0.45
C LYS A 229 17.87 -3.67 0.34
N PHE A 230 18.41 -3.04 1.37
CA PHE A 230 19.81 -2.65 1.40
C PHE A 230 20.73 -3.87 1.43
N ASP A 231 20.51 -4.80 2.36
CA ASP A 231 21.38 -5.95 2.56
C ASP A 231 21.35 -6.91 1.36
N HIS A 232 20.18 -7.10 0.73
CA HIS A 232 20.01 -8.01 -0.40
C HIS A 232 20.46 -7.40 -1.73
N PHE A 233 19.99 -6.19 -2.07
CA PHE A 233 20.22 -5.62 -3.41
C PHE A 233 21.44 -4.71 -3.50
N VAL A 234 21.82 -4.01 -2.42
CA VAL A 234 22.92 -3.03 -2.44
C VAL A 234 24.22 -3.64 -1.92
N ALA A 235 24.15 -4.40 -0.83
CA ALA A 235 25.29 -5.06 -0.20
C ALA A 235 25.48 -6.52 -0.67
N GLY A 236 24.39 -7.18 -1.06
CA GLY A 236 24.36 -8.58 -1.41
C GLY A 236 24.77 -8.88 -2.85
N THR A 237 24.76 -10.15 -3.20
CA THR A 237 25.14 -10.64 -4.54
C THR A 237 23.98 -10.63 -5.53
N ALA A 238 22.81 -10.12 -5.14
CA ALA A 238 21.70 -9.94 -6.06
C ALA A 238 22.03 -8.76 -6.98
N ASP A 239 22.57 -9.07 -8.16
CA ASP A 239 23.03 -8.16 -9.22
C ASP A 239 21.92 -7.23 -9.75
N ARG A 240 21.42 -6.31 -8.91
CA ARG A 240 20.23 -5.47 -9.17
C ARG A 240 20.31 -4.05 -8.59
N ALA A 241 21.42 -3.65 -7.97
CA ALA A 241 21.79 -2.25 -7.76
C ALA A 241 22.75 -1.77 -8.86
N GLU A 242 22.38 -2.05 -10.11
CA GLU A 242 23.12 -1.67 -11.33
C GLU A 242 23.42 -0.17 -11.40
N ASP A 243 22.52 0.66 -10.88
CA ASP A 243 22.64 2.11 -10.76
C ASP A 243 23.75 2.51 -9.79
N ARG A 244 23.83 1.87 -8.61
CA ARG A 244 24.98 2.06 -7.73
C ARG A 244 26.24 1.67 -8.48
N SER A 245 26.30 0.45 -9.01
CA SER A 245 27.51 -0.07 -9.65
C SER A 245 27.98 0.82 -10.82
N ALA A 246 27.06 1.41 -11.58
CA ALA A 246 27.36 2.37 -12.63
C ALA A 246 27.91 3.71 -12.08
N GLU A 247 27.28 4.26 -11.05
CA GLU A 247 27.61 5.59 -10.52
C GLU A 247 28.83 5.56 -9.56
N HIS A 248 29.06 4.44 -8.90
CA HIS A 248 30.07 4.26 -7.85
C HIS A 248 30.80 2.91 -7.90
N PRO A 249 31.42 2.53 -9.04
CA PRO A 249 32.01 1.19 -9.24
C PRO A 249 33.18 0.89 -8.30
N LEU A 250 33.88 1.92 -7.82
CA LEU A 250 35.10 1.79 -7.01
C LEU A 250 34.91 2.12 -5.53
N LEU A 251 33.73 2.62 -5.13
CA LEU A 251 33.50 2.99 -3.74
C LEU A 251 33.09 1.75 -2.92
N PRO A 252 33.64 1.55 -1.71
CA PRO A 252 33.13 0.55 -0.80
C PRO A 252 31.69 0.87 -0.40
N LEU A 253 30.96 -0.12 0.12
CA LEU A 253 29.61 0.07 0.67
C LEU A 253 29.61 1.09 1.81
N ARG A 254 28.67 2.05 1.76
CA ARG A 254 28.55 3.17 2.71
C ARG A 254 27.20 3.11 3.41
N LEU A 255 27.19 2.77 4.70
CA LEU A 255 25.97 2.82 5.51
C LEU A 255 25.63 4.24 5.97
N CYS A 256 26.61 4.99 6.47
CA CYS A 256 26.44 6.38 6.89
C CYS A 256 27.81 7.06 6.94
N LYS A 257 27.85 8.38 6.68
CA LYS A 257 29.07 9.17 6.86
C LYS A 257 29.42 9.42 8.32
N TYR A 258 28.44 9.30 9.22
CA TYR A 258 28.63 9.42 10.66
C TYR A 258 28.91 8.05 11.27
N ALA A 259 29.65 8.00 12.37
CA ALA A 259 29.89 6.76 13.10
C ALA A 259 28.63 6.34 13.90
N PRO A 260 28.42 5.05 14.20
CA PRO A 260 27.23 4.57 14.94
C PRO A 260 26.96 5.24 16.30
N ARG A 261 27.99 5.79 16.95
CA ARG A 261 27.86 6.51 18.23
C ARG A 261 27.49 7.99 18.07
N ASP A 262 27.50 8.51 16.85
CA ASP A 262 27.12 9.89 16.57
C ASP A 262 25.59 9.99 16.51
N ALA A 263 25.01 10.99 17.18
CA ALA A 263 23.56 11.19 17.19
C ALA A 263 22.95 11.43 15.79
N ARG A 264 23.77 11.78 14.80
CA ARG A 264 23.38 11.97 13.39
C ARG A 264 23.38 10.68 12.56
N TYR A 265 23.92 9.59 13.11
CA TYR A 265 23.96 8.29 12.43
C TYR A 265 22.56 7.87 11.97
N LEU A 266 22.40 7.64 10.67
CA LEU A 266 21.13 7.29 10.00
C LEU A 266 19.96 8.26 10.25
N ALA A 267 20.25 9.49 10.64
CA ALA A 267 19.24 10.44 11.08
C ALA A 267 19.32 11.81 10.44
N ASP A 268 20.50 12.20 9.98
CA ASP A 268 20.75 13.51 9.38
C ASP A 268 20.62 13.49 7.84
N CYS A 269 19.82 12.55 7.31
CA CYS A 269 19.69 12.33 5.87
C CYS A 269 19.10 13.53 5.12
N ARG A 270 18.29 14.37 5.78
CA ARG A 270 17.77 15.62 5.19
C ARG A 270 18.90 16.59 4.87
N ASN A 271 19.89 16.74 5.76
CA ASN A 271 21.04 17.61 5.49
C ASN A 271 21.94 17.05 4.38
N CYS A 272 22.06 15.72 4.28
CA CYS A 272 22.67 15.10 3.10
C CYS A 272 21.90 15.43 1.82
N ALA A 273 20.56 15.32 1.84
CA ALA A 273 19.72 15.65 0.70
C ALA A 273 19.81 17.14 0.31
N LEU A 274 19.91 18.06 1.28
CA LEU A 274 20.11 19.49 1.02
C LEU A 274 21.47 19.77 0.39
N ALA A 275 22.53 19.10 0.86
CA ALA A 275 23.89 19.28 0.37
C ALA A 275 24.14 18.66 -1.02
N ALA A 276 23.39 17.64 -1.41
CA ALA A 276 23.47 17.02 -2.74
C ALA A 276 23.13 18.05 -3.85
N ARG A 277 23.76 17.91 -5.02
CA ARG A 277 23.35 18.69 -6.21
C ARG A 277 21.87 18.41 -6.53
N LYS A 278 21.23 19.39 -7.16
CA LYS A 278 19.82 19.33 -7.53
C LYS A 278 19.72 19.12 -9.03
N VAL A 279 19.07 18.03 -9.44
CA VAL A 279 18.88 17.66 -10.84
C VAL A 279 17.40 17.81 -11.23
N ASN A 280 17.16 18.24 -12.46
CA ASN A 280 15.83 18.22 -13.04
C ASN A 280 15.72 16.96 -13.91
N ILE A 281 14.69 16.16 -13.66
CA ILE A 281 14.35 14.99 -14.46
C ILE A 281 13.30 15.41 -15.47
N VAL A 282 13.50 15.00 -16.71
CA VAL A 282 12.59 15.25 -17.83
C VAL A 282 12.30 13.94 -18.57
N PRO A 283 11.18 13.85 -19.31
CA PRO A 283 10.85 12.65 -20.06
C PRO A 283 11.96 12.25 -21.04
N GLY A 284 12.27 10.96 -21.13
CA GLY A 284 13.33 10.39 -21.96
C GLY A 284 14.73 10.48 -21.35
N MET A 285 14.91 11.11 -20.19
CA MET A 285 16.19 11.10 -19.48
C MET A 285 16.52 9.67 -19.00
N PRO A 286 17.74 9.15 -19.21
CA PRO A 286 18.15 7.85 -18.68
C PRO A 286 17.97 7.77 -17.16
N CYS A 287 17.51 6.62 -16.66
CA CYS A 287 17.25 6.44 -15.23
C CYS A 287 18.53 6.46 -14.38
N CYS A 288 19.64 6.00 -14.93
CA CYS A 288 21.01 6.09 -14.40
C CYS A 288 22.00 6.13 -15.57
N GLU A 289 23.27 6.42 -15.27
CA GLU A 289 24.33 6.35 -16.28
C GLU A 289 24.39 4.94 -16.90
N GLY A 290 24.42 4.86 -18.23
CA GLY A 290 24.44 3.60 -18.97
C GLY A 290 23.12 2.81 -18.98
N SER A 291 22.04 3.31 -18.37
CA SER A 291 20.76 2.61 -18.36
C SER A 291 20.10 2.59 -19.75
N ALA A 292 19.55 1.44 -20.13
CA ALA A 292 18.63 1.34 -21.26
C ALA A 292 17.21 1.86 -20.92
N SER A 293 16.89 2.02 -19.63
CA SER A 293 15.63 2.59 -19.17
C SER A 293 15.72 4.11 -19.06
N SER A 294 14.63 4.80 -19.38
CA SER A 294 14.54 6.26 -19.30
C SER A 294 13.16 6.67 -18.81
N TYR A 295 13.06 7.75 -18.03
CA TYR A 295 11.81 8.22 -17.42
C TYR A 295 10.73 8.51 -18.48
N HIS A 296 9.60 7.82 -18.41
CA HIS A 296 8.41 8.11 -19.21
C HIS A 296 7.14 8.06 -18.35
N VAL A 297 6.08 8.71 -18.83
CA VAL A 297 4.77 8.61 -18.17
C VAL A 297 4.19 7.23 -18.37
N ASP A 298 3.47 6.75 -17.37
CA ASP A 298 2.79 5.47 -17.40
C ASP A 298 1.49 5.54 -16.58
N GLN A 299 0.87 4.39 -16.32
CA GLN A 299 -0.39 4.33 -15.56
C GLN A 299 -0.23 4.75 -14.08
N TYR A 300 0.97 4.57 -13.50
CA TYR A 300 1.23 4.90 -12.09
C TYR A 300 1.77 6.32 -11.90
N TYR A 301 2.46 6.86 -12.92
CA TYR A 301 3.09 8.17 -12.91
C TYR A 301 2.64 9.00 -14.11
N ALA A 302 1.61 9.82 -13.85
CA ALA A 302 1.10 10.80 -14.82
C ALA A 302 2.11 11.88 -15.24
N THR A 303 3.29 11.93 -14.60
CA THR A 303 4.41 12.82 -14.98
C THR A 303 5.76 12.11 -14.86
N ALA A 304 6.62 12.38 -15.85
CA ALA A 304 8.04 12.06 -15.86
C ALA A 304 8.92 13.32 -15.73
N THR A 305 8.35 14.41 -15.21
CA THR A 305 9.06 15.67 -14.96
C THR A 305 9.13 15.93 -13.46
N TYR A 306 10.35 16.08 -12.94
CA TYR A 306 10.61 16.36 -11.53
C TYR A 306 11.68 17.46 -11.43
N HIS A 307 11.44 18.46 -10.58
CA HIS A 307 12.35 19.60 -10.42
C HIS A 307 13.08 19.53 -9.09
N GLY A 308 14.37 19.89 -9.10
CA GLY A 308 15.15 20.05 -7.88
C GLY A 308 15.33 18.75 -7.08
N VAL A 309 15.45 17.61 -7.76
CA VAL A 309 15.63 16.31 -7.11
C VAL A 309 17.06 16.24 -6.56
N PRO A 310 17.27 15.88 -5.27
CA PRO A 310 18.61 15.56 -4.77
C PRO A 310 19.25 14.44 -5.59
N ASP A 311 20.42 14.68 -6.16
CA ASP A 311 21.16 13.65 -6.89
C ASP A 311 21.58 12.54 -5.93
N ARG A 312 21.12 11.31 -6.18
CA ARG A 312 21.40 10.16 -5.31
C ARG A 312 22.89 9.83 -5.22
N ALA A 313 23.65 10.08 -6.29
CA ALA A 313 25.08 9.80 -6.35
C ALA A 313 25.89 10.74 -5.43
N ASP A 314 25.33 11.88 -5.05
CA ASP A 314 25.98 12.83 -4.15
C ASP A 314 25.75 12.49 -2.66
N PHE A 315 24.94 11.48 -2.34
CA PHE A 315 24.78 11.02 -0.96
C PHE A 315 26.02 10.29 -0.48
N ALA A 316 26.42 10.57 0.76
CA ALA A 316 27.53 9.87 1.42
C ALA A 316 27.13 8.51 2.04
N CYS A 317 26.09 7.88 1.50
CA CYS A 317 25.57 6.57 1.89
C CYS A 317 24.82 5.93 0.71
N ASP A 318 24.67 4.61 0.71
CA ASP A 318 24.04 3.89 -0.40
C ASP A 318 22.54 3.61 -0.18
N TRP A 319 21.93 4.17 0.87
CA TRP A 319 20.49 4.05 1.15
C TRP A 319 19.57 4.55 0.02
N PRO A 320 19.87 5.61 -0.75
CA PRO A 320 19.06 5.96 -1.92
C PRO A 320 18.84 4.77 -2.86
N TYR A 321 19.84 3.94 -3.09
CA TYR A 321 19.74 2.77 -3.97
C TYR A 321 18.83 1.68 -3.37
N ALA A 322 18.86 1.49 -2.05
CA ALA A 322 17.91 0.62 -1.36
C ALA A 322 16.47 1.14 -1.46
N VAL A 323 16.28 2.46 -1.34
CA VAL A 323 14.97 3.12 -1.48
C VAL A 323 14.35 2.88 -2.86
N ARG A 324 15.15 2.87 -3.94
CA ARG A 324 14.65 2.47 -5.26
C ARG A 324 14.02 1.08 -5.20
N ARG A 325 14.70 0.13 -4.56
CA ARG A 325 14.27 -1.27 -4.45
C ARG A 325 13.11 -1.50 -3.47
N TYR A 326 12.72 -0.48 -2.71
CA TYR A 326 11.57 -0.54 -1.81
C TYR A 326 10.26 -0.73 -2.60
N ASN A 327 10.14 -0.11 -3.77
CA ASN A 327 9.00 -0.27 -4.67
C ASN A 327 9.39 -1.04 -5.94
N GLY A 328 9.90 -2.26 -5.77
CA GLY A 328 10.14 -3.20 -6.86
C GLY A 328 11.35 -2.87 -7.75
N ALA A 329 11.14 -2.89 -9.07
CA ALA A 329 12.18 -2.81 -10.10
C ALA A 329 11.71 -2.01 -11.32
N GLY A 330 12.56 -1.94 -12.36
CA GLY A 330 12.21 -1.26 -13.60
C GLY A 330 12.11 0.25 -13.44
N GLN A 331 11.44 0.91 -14.37
CA GLN A 331 11.34 2.37 -14.39
C GLN A 331 10.60 2.92 -13.16
N ASP A 332 9.49 2.30 -12.77
CA ASP A 332 8.60 2.80 -11.73
C ASP A 332 9.31 2.94 -10.39
N SER A 333 10.29 2.06 -10.13
CA SER A 333 11.20 2.15 -8.98
C SER A 333 12.03 3.44 -8.94
N TYR A 334 12.36 4.02 -10.09
CA TYR A 334 13.09 5.29 -10.20
C TYR A 334 12.18 6.51 -10.01
N HIS A 335 10.95 6.47 -10.53
CA HIS A 335 9.94 7.49 -10.21
C HIS A 335 9.64 7.49 -8.70
N TYR A 336 9.51 6.30 -8.13
CA TYR A 336 9.31 6.12 -6.70
C TYR A 336 10.46 6.75 -5.89
N GLN A 337 11.71 6.36 -6.19
CA GLN A 337 12.90 6.91 -5.54
C GLN A 337 12.95 8.44 -5.65
N THR A 338 12.66 8.99 -6.84
CA THR A 338 12.64 10.43 -7.08
C THR A 338 11.68 11.16 -6.14
N ARG A 339 10.45 10.65 -5.99
CA ARG A 339 9.46 11.26 -5.08
C ARG A 339 9.88 11.13 -3.61
N VAL A 340 10.51 10.02 -3.21
CA VAL A 340 11.07 9.87 -1.85
C VAL A 340 12.21 10.86 -1.60
N LEU A 341 13.13 11.04 -2.56
CA LEU A 341 14.22 12.00 -2.45
C LEU A 341 13.71 13.45 -2.34
N LEU A 342 12.63 13.80 -3.06
CA LEU A 342 11.95 15.08 -2.89
C LEU A 342 11.26 15.20 -1.52
N ASN A 343 10.64 14.12 -1.03
CA ASN A 343 9.99 14.09 0.28
C ASN A 343 10.98 14.24 1.46
N LEU A 344 12.26 13.91 1.28
CA LEU A 344 13.31 14.19 2.28
C LEU A 344 13.54 15.68 2.52
N LEU A 345 13.24 16.54 1.54
CA LEU A 345 13.42 17.98 1.66
C LEU A 345 12.29 18.64 2.46
N LYS A 346 11.13 17.98 2.56
CA LYS A 346 9.96 18.47 3.30
C LYS A 346 10.21 18.42 4.80
N ASP A 347 9.73 19.43 5.51
CA ASP A 347 9.78 19.51 6.98
C ASP A 347 8.87 18.46 7.62
#